data_AF-A0A2S2DQR0-F1
#
_entry.id   AF-A0A2S2DQR0-F1
#
_cell.length_a   1.000
_cell.length_b   1.000
_cell.length_c   1.000
_cell.angle_alpha   90.00
_cell.angle_beta   90.00
_cell.angle_gamma   90.00
#
_symmetry.space_group_name_H-M   'P 1'
#
loop_
_entity.id
_entity.type
_entity.pdbx_description
1 polymer ?
#
loop_
_entity_poly.entity_id
_entity_poly.type
_entity_poly.pdbx_seq_one_letter_code
_entity_poly.pdbx_strand_id
1 'polypeptide(L)'
;MDLTMPMTQAAFGALVGVSQQAIGNLVGRGVLDKGMDAEQLLLAYCSHLREQAAGRAANGELDLATERAGLAKAQREKIEMQNAVTRGELAPVALIEEVLSKAGGRIAGILEAIPGAVKRRVPSLSGDEIKNIAGEIARVRNVVAVMSLEDLREPDEEEDDAEGEELAP
;
A
#
# COMPACT_ATOMS: atom_id res chain seq x y z
N MET A 1 31.34 45.14 -14.05
CA MET A 1 30.32 45.55 -15.05
C MET A 1 29.58 46.70 -14.40
N ASP A 2 29.50 47.85 -15.06
CA ASP A 2 28.72 48.97 -14.54
C ASP A 2 27.24 48.72 -14.89
N LEU A 3 26.39 48.64 -13.87
CA LEU A 3 24.96 48.33 -14.02
C LEU A 3 24.10 49.59 -14.18
N THR A 4 24.71 50.77 -14.08
CA THR A 4 24.02 52.06 -14.19
C THR A 4 23.86 52.52 -15.65
N MET A 5 24.34 51.72 -16.61
CA MET A 5 24.20 51.97 -18.05
C MET A 5 23.17 51.04 -18.70
N PRO A 6 22.51 51.48 -19.79
CA PRO A 6 21.65 50.61 -20.59
C PRO A 6 22.43 49.41 -21.14
N MET A 7 21.78 48.24 -21.15
CA MET A 7 22.38 47.00 -21.63
C MET A 7 21.50 46.34 -22.70
N THR A 8 22.12 45.72 -23.69
CA THR A 8 21.39 44.96 -24.71
C THR A 8 20.70 43.74 -24.10
N GLN A 9 19.58 43.32 -24.69
CA GLN A 9 18.84 42.14 -24.23
C GLN A 9 19.68 40.85 -24.25
N ALA A 10 20.62 40.74 -25.20
CA ALA A 10 21.53 39.60 -25.28
C ALA A 10 22.53 39.59 -24.13
N ALA A 11 23.11 40.75 -23.80
CA ALA A 11 24.04 40.88 -22.68
C ALA A 11 23.32 40.72 -21.33
N PHE A 12 22.09 41.24 -21.19
CA PHE A 12 21.28 41.02 -19.99
C PHE A 12 20.85 39.56 -19.84
N GLY A 13 20.46 38.90 -20.93
CA GLY A 13 20.16 37.46 -20.93
C GLY A 13 21.35 36.62 -20.47
N ALA A 14 22.54 36.92 -20.99
CA ALA A 14 23.78 36.28 -20.55
C ALA A 14 24.08 36.55 -19.05
N LEU A 15 23.82 37.78 -18.57
CA LEU A 15 24.01 38.15 -17.16
C LEU A 15 23.11 37.35 -16.21
N VAL A 16 21.83 37.13 -16.57
CA VAL A 16 20.87 36.42 -15.71
C VAL A 16 20.72 34.94 -16.04
N GLY A 17 21.52 34.42 -17.00
CA GLY A 17 21.57 32.99 -17.32
C GLY A 17 20.40 32.48 -18.17
N VAL A 18 19.79 33.32 -19.01
CA VAL A 18 18.69 32.93 -19.91
C VAL A 18 18.95 33.36 -21.35
N SER A 19 18.18 32.81 -22.30
CA SER A 19 18.32 33.18 -23.70
C SER A 19 17.86 34.63 -23.96
N GLN A 20 18.44 35.28 -24.98
CA GLN A 20 17.98 36.61 -25.42
C GLN A 20 16.48 36.59 -25.79
N GLN A 21 16.00 35.49 -26.38
CA GLN A 21 14.58 35.32 -26.70
C GLN A 21 13.69 35.33 -25.45
N ALA A 22 14.15 34.72 -24.34
CA ALA A 22 13.42 34.76 -23.07
C ALA A 22 13.30 36.21 -22.54
N ILE A 23 14.37 37.01 -22.62
CA ILE A 23 14.33 38.43 -22.28
C ILE A 23 13.40 39.20 -23.24
N GLY A 24 13.48 38.92 -24.55
CA GLY A 24 12.59 39.51 -25.55
C GLY A 24 11.11 39.24 -25.28
N ASN A 25 10.78 38.02 -24.84
CA ASN A 25 9.42 37.66 -24.43
C ASN A 25 8.97 38.43 -23.18
N LEU A 26 9.84 38.61 -22.19
CA LEU A 26 9.53 39.40 -20.99
C LEU A 26 9.29 40.88 -21.33
N VAL A 27 10.09 41.43 -22.25
CA VAL A 27 9.87 42.78 -22.78
C VAL A 27 8.57 42.87 -23.57
N GLY A 28 8.27 41.90 -24.43
CA GLY A 28 7.01 41.85 -25.18
C GLY A 28 5.77 41.73 -24.30
N ARG A 29 5.91 41.16 -23.11
CA ARG A 29 4.86 41.07 -22.08
C ARG A 29 4.78 42.30 -21.17
N GLY A 30 5.64 43.30 -21.38
CA GLY A 30 5.70 44.51 -20.55
C GLY A 30 6.26 44.30 -19.14
N VAL A 31 6.91 43.16 -18.89
CA VAL A 31 7.55 42.87 -17.59
C VAL A 31 8.89 43.60 -17.46
N LEU A 32 9.60 43.78 -18.58
CA LEU A 32 10.85 44.52 -18.69
C LEU A 32 10.71 45.63 -19.73
N ASP A 33 11.39 46.76 -19.55
CA ASP A 33 11.41 47.86 -20.53
C ASP A 33 12.79 47.98 -21.20
N LYS A 34 12.82 48.35 -22.48
CA LYS A 34 14.05 48.61 -23.24
C LYS A 34 14.76 49.90 -22.82
N GLY A 35 14.06 50.83 -22.18
CA GLY A 35 14.60 52.10 -21.68
C GLY A 35 15.28 52.00 -20.31
N MET A 36 15.19 50.85 -19.63
CA MET A 36 15.78 50.63 -18.31
C MET A 36 17.29 50.43 -18.39
N ASP A 37 18.00 50.88 -17.36
CA ASP A 37 19.38 50.48 -17.12
C ASP A 37 19.45 49.01 -16.63
N ALA A 38 20.67 48.47 -16.55
CA ALA A 38 20.87 47.09 -16.17
C ALA A 38 20.45 46.79 -14.72
N GLU A 39 20.56 47.75 -13.80
CA GLU A 39 20.12 47.60 -12.41
C GLU A 39 18.59 47.51 -12.31
N GLN A 40 17.88 48.40 -13.01
CA GLN A 40 16.42 48.40 -13.10
C GLN A 40 15.89 47.11 -13.76
N LEU A 41 16.53 46.66 -14.84
CA LEU A 41 16.20 45.38 -15.47
C LEU A 41 16.35 44.21 -14.50
N LEU A 42 17.44 44.19 -13.71
CA LEU A 42 17.70 43.13 -12.74
C LEU A 42 16.66 43.11 -11.62
N LEU A 43 16.32 44.29 -11.08
CA LEU A 43 15.31 44.42 -10.03
C LEU A 43 13.91 43.99 -10.52
N ALA A 44 13.52 44.43 -11.72
CA ALA A 44 12.25 44.05 -12.34
C ALA A 44 12.17 42.53 -12.62
N TYR A 45 13.26 41.95 -13.15
CA TYR A 45 13.35 40.51 -13.38
C TYR A 45 13.23 39.71 -12.07
N CYS A 46 13.95 40.12 -11.02
CA CYS A 46 13.88 39.50 -9.71
C CYS A 46 12.49 39.65 -9.07
N SER A 47 11.83 40.81 -9.21
CA SER A 47 10.45 41.00 -8.73
C SER A 47 9.50 40.02 -9.40
N HIS A 48 9.59 39.91 -10.73
CA HIS A 48 8.76 38.99 -11.50
C HIS A 48 8.94 37.52 -11.08
N LEU A 49 10.19 37.09 -10.85
CA LEU A 49 10.47 35.74 -10.35
C LEU A 49 9.88 35.49 -8.96
N ARG A 50 9.94 36.48 -8.06
CA ARG A 50 9.34 36.38 -6.72
C ARG A 50 7.82 36.30 -6.80
N GLU A 51 7.18 37.11 -7.65
CA GLU A 51 5.73 37.05 -7.87
C GLU A 51 5.30 35.71 -8.46
N GLN A 52 6.02 35.18 -9.46
CA GLN A 52 5.74 33.85 -9.99
C GLN A 52 5.92 32.75 -8.95
N ALA A 53 6.97 32.82 -8.12
CA ALA A 53 7.19 31.86 -7.04
C ALA A 53 6.08 31.93 -5.98
N ALA A 54 5.68 33.15 -5.58
CA ALA A 54 4.58 33.38 -4.65
C ALA A 54 3.24 32.89 -5.23
N GLY A 55 2.98 33.12 -6.51
CA GLY A 55 1.79 32.65 -7.22
C GLY A 55 1.71 31.12 -7.28
N ARG A 56 2.84 30.42 -7.47
CA ARG A 56 2.88 28.95 -7.44
C ARG A 56 2.57 28.37 -6.06
N ALA A 57 3.03 29.04 -5.00
CA ALA A 57 2.71 28.66 -3.63
C ALA A 57 1.22 28.96 -3.29
N ALA A 58 0.71 30.12 -3.68
CA ALA A 58 -0.68 30.53 -3.40
C ALA A 58 -1.73 29.73 -4.21
N ASN A 59 -1.41 29.34 -5.44
CA ASN A 59 -2.29 28.54 -6.29
C ASN A 59 -2.26 27.04 -5.97
N GLY A 60 -1.51 26.62 -4.95
CA GLY A 60 -1.43 25.23 -4.52
C GLY A 60 -0.75 24.28 -5.52
N GLU A 61 0.00 24.78 -6.51
CA GLU A 61 0.70 23.91 -7.49
C GLU A 61 1.73 22.98 -6.82
N LEU A 62 2.41 23.48 -5.78
CA LEU A 62 3.35 22.69 -4.97
C LEU A 62 2.63 21.60 -4.15
N ASP A 63 1.41 21.90 -3.70
CA ASP A 63 0.55 20.97 -2.97
C ASP A 63 0.04 19.87 -3.91
N LEU A 64 -0.42 20.25 -5.11
CA LEU A 64 -0.86 19.31 -6.16
C LEU A 64 0.24 18.30 -6.58
N ALA A 65 1.50 18.73 -6.64
CA ALA A 65 2.62 17.82 -6.93
C ALA A 65 2.82 16.79 -5.80
N THR A 66 2.65 17.23 -4.55
CA THR A 66 2.77 16.39 -3.35
C THR A 66 1.61 15.40 -3.26
N GLU A 67 0.38 15.86 -3.45
CA GLU A 67 -0.83 15.03 -3.48
C GLU A 67 -0.78 13.97 -4.59
N ARG A 68 -0.29 14.34 -5.78
CA ARG A 68 -0.09 13.38 -6.89
C ARG A 68 0.96 12.32 -6.56
N ALA A 69 2.03 12.68 -5.86
CA ALA A 69 3.03 11.71 -5.41
C ALA A 69 2.44 10.75 -4.37
N GLY A 70 1.62 11.25 -3.44
CA GLY A 70 0.87 10.45 -2.48
C GLY A 70 -0.08 9.47 -3.16
N LEU A 71 -0.87 9.95 -4.13
CA LEU A 71 -1.75 9.11 -4.93
C LEU A 71 -0.99 8.03 -5.70
N ALA A 72 0.14 8.37 -6.31
CA ALA A 72 0.97 7.40 -7.03
C ALA A 72 1.53 6.31 -6.11
N LYS A 73 1.92 6.67 -4.88
CA LYS A 73 2.34 5.69 -3.86
C LYS A 73 1.19 4.74 -3.50
N ALA A 74 0.01 5.28 -3.16
CA ALA A 74 -1.16 4.46 -2.82
C ALA A 74 -1.59 3.53 -3.98
N GLN A 75 -1.49 4.01 -5.22
CA GLN A 75 -1.76 3.18 -6.40
C GLN A 75 -0.76 2.05 -6.57
N ARG A 76 0.54 2.30 -6.33
CA ARG A 76 1.56 1.24 -6.36
C ARG A 76 1.30 0.18 -5.31
N GLU A 77 1.00 0.58 -4.08
CA GLU A 77 0.69 -0.35 -2.98
C GLU A 77 -0.54 -1.20 -3.31
N LYS A 78 -1.60 -0.59 -3.89
CA LYS A 78 -2.76 -1.34 -4.37
C LYS A 78 -2.40 -2.39 -5.41
N ILE A 79 -1.60 -2.02 -6.41
CA ILE A 79 -1.16 -2.95 -7.47
C ILE A 79 -0.29 -4.06 -6.89
N GLU A 80 0.59 -3.75 -5.95
CA GLU A 80 1.43 -4.72 -5.26
C GLU A 80 0.59 -5.75 -4.50
N MET A 81 -0.41 -5.31 -3.72
CA MET A 81 -1.37 -6.21 -3.06
C MET A 81 -2.13 -7.08 -4.07
N GLN A 82 -2.61 -6.49 -5.18
CA GLN A 82 -3.31 -7.26 -6.22
C GLN A 82 -2.40 -8.30 -6.91
N ASN A 83 -1.13 -7.96 -7.13
CA ASN A 83 -0.14 -8.88 -7.68
C ASN A 83 0.15 -10.02 -6.71
N ALA A 84 0.28 -9.73 -5.42
CA ALA A 84 0.51 -10.75 -4.39
C ALA A 84 -0.69 -11.72 -4.27
N VAL A 85 -1.92 -11.22 -4.37
CA VAL A 85 -3.10 -12.10 -4.49
C VAL A 85 -3.03 -12.96 -5.75
N THR A 86 -2.69 -12.36 -6.89
CA THR A 86 -2.57 -13.08 -8.17
C THR A 86 -1.48 -14.14 -8.15
N ARG A 87 -0.39 -13.90 -7.42
CA ARG A 87 0.73 -14.85 -7.20
C ARG A 87 0.42 -15.94 -6.17
N GLY A 88 -0.69 -15.82 -5.43
CA GLY A 88 -1.05 -16.74 -4.35
C GLY A 88 -0.27 -16.51 -3.05
N GLU A 89 0.42 -15.37 -2.91
CA GLU A 89 1.15 -14.97 -1.70
C GLU A 89 0.19 -14.38 -0.63
N LEU A 90 -0.96 -13.86 -1.07
CA LEU A 90 -2.03 -13.32 -0.22
C LEU A 90 -3.37 -13.95 -0.61
N ALA A 91 -3.90 -14.82 0.24
CA ALA A 91 -5.23 -15.39 0.04
C ALA A 91 -6.28 -14.56 0.79
N PRO A 92 -7.40 -14.15 0.15
CA PRO A 92 -8.47 -13.43 0.83
C PRO A 92 -9.06 -14.29 1.96
N VAL A 93 -9.08 -13.77 3.19
CA VAL A 93 -9.59 -14.49 4.37
C VAL A 93 -11.02 -15.00 4.13
N ALA A 94 -11.89 -14.17 3.57
CA ALA A 94 -13.26 -14.56 3.25
C ALA A 94 -13.35 -15.75 2.28
N LEU A 95 -12.42 -15.87 1.33
CA LEU A 95 -12.39 -17.00 0.39
C LEU A 95 -11.95 -18.29 1.12
N ILE A 96 -10.95 -18.19 2.01
CA ILE A 96 -10.51 -19.31 2.84
C ILE A 96 -11.66 -19.77 3.75
N GLU A 97 -12.34 -18.84 4.42
CA GLU A 97 -13.50 -19.11 5.27
C GLU A 97 -14.62 -19.80 4.50
N GLU A 98 -14.94 -19.33 3.29
CA GLU A 98 -15.96 -19.94 2.44
C GLU A 98 -15.59 -21.37 2.02
N VAL A 99 -14.34 -21.58 1.60
CA VAL A 99 -13.84 -22.90 1.19
C VAL A 99 -13.85 -23.87 2.37
N LEU A 100 -13.35 -23.45 3.54
CA LEU A 100 -13.32 -24.26 4.76
C LEU A 100 -14.74 -24.58 5.25
N SER A 101 -15.65 -23.61 5.24
CA SER A 101 -17.05 -23.82 5.63
C SER A 101 -17.74 -24.84 4.73
N LYS A 102 -17.56 -24.73 3.40
CA LYS A 102 -18.11 -25.69 2.43
C LYS A 102 -17.51 -27.07 2.60
N ALA A 103 -16.19 -27.16 2.80
CA ALA A 103 -15.49 -28.42 3.02
C ALA A 103 -15.97 -29.09 4.31
N GLY A 104 -16.02 -28.35 5.42
CA GLY A 104 -16.50 -28.82 6.72
C GLY A 104 -17.94 -29.32 6.67
N GLY A 105 -18.84 -28.57 6.02
CA GLY A 105 -20.23 -29.00 5.83
C GLY A 105 -20.36 -30.30 5.01
N ARG A 106 -19.55 -30.44 3.95
CA ARG A 106 -19.54 -31.67 3.13
C ARG A 106 -19.01 -32.87 3.92
N ILE A 107 -17.94 -32.68 4.70
CA ILE A 107 -17.40 -33.71 5.60
C ILE A 107 -18.44 -34.12 6.64
N ALA A 108 -19.10 -33.16 7.28
CA ALA A 108 -20.14 -33.43 8.27
C ALA A 108 -21.28 -34.29 7.69
N GLY A 109 -21.76 -33.96 6.49
CA GLY A 109 -22.80 -34.76 5.82
C GLY A 109 -22.34 -36.17 5.46
N ILE A 110 -21.08 -36.35 5.04
CA ILE A 110 -20.50 -37.67 4.77
C ILE A 110 -20.44 -38.49 6.08
N LEU A 111 -19.98 -37.88 7.16
CA LEU A 111 -19.89 -38.53 8.47
C LEU A 111 -21.27 -38.95 8.99
N GLU A 112 -22.29 -38.11 8.85
CA GLU A 112 -23.68 -38.45 9.27
C GLU A 112 -24.28 -39.62 8.49
N ALA A 113 -23.83 -39.86 7.26
CA ALA A 113 -24.28 -41.00 6.47
C ALA A 113 -23.65 -42.34 6.89
N ILE A 114 -22.54 -42.32 7.65
CA ILE A 114 -21.79 -43.53 8.02
C ILE A 114 -22.63 -44.53 8.82
N PRO A 115 -23.36 -44.17 9.89
CA PRO A 115 -24.13 -45.13 10.67
C PRO A 115 -25.13 -45.92 9.83
N GLY A 116 -25.85 -45.24 8.93
CA GLY A 116 -26.79 -45.87 8.00
C GLY A 116 -26.09 -46.77 6.97
N ALA A 117 -24.95 -46.33 6.42
CA ALA A 117 -24.16 -47.12 5.49
C ALA A 117 -23.61 -48.41 6.14
N VAL A 118 -23.15 -48.31 7.40
CA VAL A 118 -22.65 -49.44 8.19
C VAL A 118 -23.78 -50.42 8.48
N LYS A 119 -24.95 -49.98 8.97
CA LYS A 119 -26.09 -50.86 9.24
C LYS A 119 -26.57 -51.60 7.99
N ARG A 120 -26.53 -50.95 6.82
CA ARG A 120 -26.87 -51.59 5.54
C ARG A 120 -25.86 -52.66 5.12
N ARG A 121 -24.56 -52.43 5.35
CA ARG A 121 -23.48 -53.37 5.00
C ARG A 121 -23.33 -54.50 6.00
N VAL A 122 -23.66 -54.25 7.27
CA VAL A 122 -23.54 -55.20 8.38
C VAL A 122 -24.87 -55.25 9.15
N PRO A 123 -25.88 -55.96 8.63
CA PRO A 123 -27.21 -55.99 9.24
C PRO A 123 -27.25 -56.59 10.65
N SER A 124 -26.26 -57.42 10.99
CA SER A 124 -26.13 -58.10 12.28
C SER A 124 -25.81 -57.18 13.45
N LEU A 125 -25.26 -55.98 13.21
CA LEU A 125 -25.03 -54.99 14.26
C LEU A 125 -26.36 -54.56 14.88
N SER A 126 -26.44 -54.55 16.20
CA SER A 126 -27.59 -54.09 16.97
C SER A 126 -27.85 -52.59 16.76
N GLY A 127 -29.06 -52.14 17.11
CA GLY A 127 -29.39 -50.71 17.06
C GLY A 127 -28.53 -49.87 18.00
N ASP A 128 -28.14 -50.42 19.15
CA ASP A 128 -27.35 -49.70 20.14
C ASP A 128 -25.87 -49.59 19.73
N GLU A 129 -25.30 -50.59 19.07
CA GLU A 129 -23.95 -50.47 18.47
C GLU A 129 -23.91 -49.40 17.38
N ILE A 130 -24.96 -49.28 16.55
CA ILE A 130 -25.06 -48.21 15.54
C ILE A 130 -25.20 -46.84 16.20
N LYS A 131 -25.95 -46.73 17.30
CA LYS A 131 -26.05 -45.48 18.07
C LYS A 131 -24.70 -45.06 18.67
N ASN A 132 -23.91 -46.02 19.17
CA ASN A 132 -22.57 -45.72 19.68
C ASN A 132 -21.69 -45.12 18.58
N ILE A 133 -21.70 -45.69 17.37
CA ILE A 133 -20.97 -45.13 16.21
C ILE A 133 -21.44 -43.69 15.90
N ALA A 134 -22.75 -43.47 15.88
CA ALA A 134 -23.32 -42.13 15.66
C ALA A 134 -22.89 -41.14 16.76
N GLY A 135 -22.83 -41.60 18.02
CA GLY A 135 -22.35 -40.82 19.17
C GLY A 135 -20.90 -40.40 19.02
N GLU A 136 -20.00 -41.30 18.60
CA GLU A 136 -18.59 -40.97 18.40
C GLU A 136 -18.41 -39.94 17.29
N ILE A 137 -19.15 -40.09 16.19
CA ILE A 137 -19.14 -39.13 15.08
C ILE A 137 -19.63 -37.75 15.55
N ALA A 138 -20.71 -37.71 16.33
CA ALA A 138 -21.24 -36.47 16.86
C ALA A 138 -20.23 -35.78 17.80
N ARG A 139 -19.56 -36.54 18.68
CA ARG A 139 -18.51 -36.00 19.54
C ARG A 139 -17.39 -35.36 18.72
N VAL A 140 -16.82 -36.08 17.75
CA VAL A 140 -15.71 -35.58 16.93
C VAL A 140 -16.13 -34.32 16.17
N ARG A 141 -17.33 -34.31 15.58
CA ARG A 141 -17.83 -33.13 14.87
C ARG A 141 -17.98 -31.91 15.79
N ASN A 142 -18.48 -32.11 17.01
CA ASN A 142 -18.65 -31.01 17.97
C ASN A 142 -17.30 -30.43 18.41
N VAL A 143 -16.27 -31.26 18.58
CA VAL A 143 -14.90 -30.78 18.86
C VAL A 143 -14.39 -29.89 17.73
N VAL A 144 -14.53 -30.34 16.47
CA VAL A 144 -14.09 -29.56 15.30
C VAL A 144 -14.91 -28.28 15.12
N ALA A 145 -16.20 -28.31 15.44
CA ALA A 145 -17.10 -27.17 15.25
C ALA A 145 -16.81 -25.99 16.19
N VAL A 146 -16.15 -26.22 17.32
CA VAL A 146 -15.79 -25.18 18.29
C VAL A 146 -14.33 -24.70 18.15
N MET A 147 -13.55 -25.29 17.24
CA MET A 147 -12.18 -24.86 16.99
C MET A 147 -12.16 -23.40 16.52
N SER A 148 -11.27 -22.63 17.12
CA SER A 148 -11.08 -21.20 16.88
C SER A 148 -9.62 -20.89 16.54
N LEU A 149 -9.36 -19.66 16.11
CA LEU A 149 -7.99 -19.18 15.89
C LEU A 149 -7.17 -19.13 17.20
N GLU A 150 -7.82 -19.02 18.36
CA GLU A 150 -7.16 -19.00 19.66
C GLU A 150 -6.56 -20.37 20.00
N ASP A 151 -7.17 -21.46 19.53
CA ASP A 151 -6.68 -22.83 19.71
C ASP A 151 -5.45 -23.16 18.85
N LEU A 152 -5.13 -22.31 17.86
CA LEU A 152 -3.98 -22.45 16.97
C LEU A 152 -2.76 -21.64 17.42
N ARG A 153 -2.93 -20.77 18.43
CA ARG A 153 -1.81 -20.12 19.09
C ARG A 153 -1.27 -21.13 20.10
N GLU A 154 -0.26 -21.90 19.70
CA GLU A 154 0.56 -22.61 20.67
C GLU A 154 1.04 -21.55 21.70
N PRO A 155 1.01 -21.84 23.02
CA PRO A 155 1.67 -20.96 23.97
C PRO A 155 3.12 -20.89 23.50
N ASP A 156 3.55 -19.68 23.13
CA ASP A 156 4.91 -19.41 22.66
C ASP A 156 5.87 -20.23 23.52
N GLU A 157 6.63 -21.15 22.90
CA GLU A 157 7.79 -21.74 23.57
C GLU A 157 8.61 -20.56 24.06
N GLU A 158 8.59 -20.32 25.38
CA GLU A 158 9.43 -19.32 26.02
C GLU A 158 10.85 -19.61 25.54
N GLU A 159 11.36 -18.79 24.62
CA GLU A 159 12.77 -18.77 24.27
C GLU A 159 13.50 -18.49 25.59
N ASP A 160 13.98 -19.57 26.21
CA ASP A 160 14.79 -19.57 27.41
C ASP A 160 16.14 -18.97 27.02
N ASP A 161 16.17 -17.63 26.90
CA ASP A 161 17.36 -16.79 26.77
C ASP A 161 18.15 -16.86 28.09
N ALA A 162 18.72 -18.03 28.37
CA ALA A 162 19.50 -18.27 29.58
C ALA A 162 20.67 -19.22 29.37
N GLU A 163 21.42 -19.11 28.27
CA GLU A 163 22.79 -19.67 28.21
C GLU A 163 23.78 -18.68 27.61
N GLY A 164 24.05 -17.63 28.39
CA GLY A 164 25.25 -16.79 28.27
C GLY A 164 26.26 -17.12 29.37
N GLU A 165 26.54 -18.40 29.60
CA GLU A 165 27.63 -18.84 30.47
C GLU A 165 28.66 -19.63 29.68
N GLU A 166 29.63 -18.93 29.10
CA GLU A 166 30.96 -19.50 28.92
C GLU A 166 32.05 -18.41 28.95
N LEU A 167 32.73 -18.38 30.12
CA LEU A 167 34.17 -18.27 30.37
C LEU A 167 34.99 -17.20 29.63
N ALA A 168 35.95 -16.52 30.26
CA ALA A 168 37.10 -17.13 30.92
C ALA A 168 37.95 -16.06 31.69
N PRO A 169 39.19 -16.36 32.15
CA PRO A 169 39.63 -16.28 33.54
C PRO A 169 40.50 -15.05 33.88
#